data_AF-A0A0M9E1W4-F1
#
_entry.id   AF-A0A0M9E1W4-F1
#
_cell.length_a   1.000
_cell.length_b   1.000
_cell.length_c   1.000
_cell.angle_alpha   90.00
_cell.angle_beta   90.00
_cell.angle_gamma   90.00
#
_symmetry.space_group_name_H-M   'P 1'
#
loop_
_entity.id
_entity.type
_entity.pdbx_description
1 polymer ?
#
loop_
_entity_poly.entity_id
_entity_poly.type
_entity_poly.pdbx_seq_one_letter_code
_entity_poly.pdbx_strand_id
1 'polypeptide(L)'
;TDSNGNFVFNSLPKTKNGFAVSDYKITVKGASVGYPDKSKSGLKAGDSALITLVRTLDNEINGTVKDANDSLLPAGGQKTVTVYVYSGGAYVKAVSVNTDGSGKFKITGLKPDTDYDLYFMPSGGSGFKDYELGTYRTSQNIEFKFSQGFWDAP
;
A
#
# COMPACT_ATOMS: atom_id res chain seq x y z
N THR A 1 5.96 -15.23 9.76
CA THR A 1 6.38 -15.42 11.16
C THR A 1 5.35 -16.29 11.86
N ASP A 2 5.67 -16.87 13.01
CA ASP A 2 4.68 -17.45 13.90
C ASP A 2 3.83 -16.35 14.59
N SER A 3 2.91 -16.76 15.47
CA SER A 3 2.05 -15.84 16.24
C SER A 3 2.82 -14.91 17.19
N ASN A 4 4.09 -15.22 17.47
CA ASN A 4 4.97 -14.44 18.34
C ASN A 4 5.94 -13.57 17.54
N GLY A 5 5.84 -13.54 16.21
CA GLY A 5 6.72 -12.76 15.34
C GLY A 5 8.05 -13.44 14.99
N ASN A 6 8.26 -14.71 15.36
CA ASN A 6 9.50 -15.42 15.05
C ASN A 6 9.47 -16.07 13.66
N PHE A 7 10.64 -16.24 13.04
CA PHE A 7 10.80 -17.00 11.80
C PHE A 7 12.19 -17.62 11.76
N VAL A 8 12.31 -18.84 11.22
CA VAL A 8 13.58 -19.56 11.10
C VAL A 8 13.84 -19.93 9.64
N PHE A 9 14.99 -19.51 9.12
CA PHE A 9 15.52 -20.02 7.86
C PHE A 9 16.38 -21.25 8.15
N ASN A 10 15.92 -22.42 7.70
CA ASN A 10 16.66 -23.67 7.87
C ASN A 10 17.63 -23.91 6.72
N SER A 11 18.68 -24.68 7.00
CA SER A 11 19.62 -25.20 6.00
C SER A 11 20.33 -24.14 5.15
N LEU A 12 20.59 -22.95 5.72
CA LEU A 12 21.39 -21.93 5.06
C LEU A 12 22.87 -22.40 4.96
N PRO A 13 23.46 -22.39 3.75
CA PRO A 13 24.88 -22.68 3.57
C PRO A 13 25.79 -21.82 4.46
N LYS A 14 26.67 -22.47 5.23
CA LYS A 14 27.73 -21.78 5.98
C LYS A 14 28.94 -21.45 5.10
N THR A 15 29.14 -22.24 4.06
CA THR A 15 30.29 -22.13 3.16
C THR A 15 29.88 -22.32 1.70
N LYS A 16 30.54 -21.62 0.80
CA LYS A 16 30.44 -21.80 -0.65
C LYS A 16 31.85 -21.81 -1.23
N ASN A 17 32.22 -22.89 -1.93
CA ASN A 17 33.55 -23.09 -2.50
C ASN A 17 34.70 -22.93 -1.48
N GLY A 18 34.50 -23.39 -0.24
CA GLY A 18 35.49 -23.27 0.83
C GLY A 18 35.54 -21.91 1.54
N PHE A 19 34.80 -20.90 1.06
CA PHE A 19 34.71 -19.58 1.70
C PHE A 19 33.46 -19.46 2.56
N ALA A 20 33.56 -18.76 3.70
CA ALA A 20 32.43 -18.50 4.58
C ALA A 20 31.41 -17.58 3.91
N VAL A 21 30.13 -17.95 3.96
CA VAL A 21 29.02 -17.11 3.49
C VAL A 21 28.63 -16.15 4.62
N SER A 22 28.63 -14.85 4.34
CA SER A 22 28.38 -13.80 5.34
C SER A 22 27.59 -12.59 4.80
N ASP A 23 27.01 -12.75 3.61
CA ASP A 23 26.33 -11.72 2.84
C ASP A 23 24.81 -11.92 2.77
N TYR A 24 24.24 -12.77 3.62
CA TYR A 24 22.79 -12.95 3.64
C TYR A 24 22.08 -11.63 3.96
N LYS A 25 20.96 -11.42 3.29
CA LYS A 25 20.03 -10.32 3.51
C LYS A 25 18.64 -10.86 3.79
N ILE A 26 18.08 -10.48 4.94
CA ILE A 26 16.68 -10.70 5.26
C ILE A 26 15.92 -9.43 4.89
N THR A 27 14.82 -9.57 4.14
CA THR A 27 13.87 -8.48 3.86
C THR A 27 12.50 -8.88 4.40
N VAL A 28 11.93 -8.05 5.26
CA VAL A 28 10.58 -8.19 5.76
C VAL A 28 9.70 -7.22 4.96
N LYS A 29 8.74 -7.77 4.21
CA LYS A 29 7.77 -7.00 3.43
C LYS A 29 6.54 -6.71 4.29
N GLY A 30 6.36 -5.46 4.67
CA GLY A 30 5.27 -5.02 5.54
C GLY A 30 4.40 -3.92 4.93
N ALA A 31 4.80 -3.37 3.77
CA ALA A 31 4.21 -2.12 3.25
C ALA A 31 2.71 -2.22 2.99
N SER A 32 2.23 -3.38 2.51
CA SER A 32 0.81 -3.65 2.25
C SER A 32 -0.05 -3.67 3.51
N VAL A 33 0.58 -3.85 4.69
CA VAL A 33 -0.09 -3.92 6.00
C VAL A 33 0.39 -2.82 6.96
N GLY A 34 1.04 -1.78 6.43
CA GLY A 34 1.28 -0.52 7.16
C GLY A 34 2.64 -0.37 7.83
N TYR A 35 3.52 -1.34 7.64
CA TYR A 35 4.88 -1.28 8.15
C TYR A 35 5.84 -1.05 6.98
N PRO A 36 6.78 -0.09 7.04
CA PRO A 36 7.79 0.03 6.01
C PRO A 36 8.54 -1.29 5.82
N ASP A 37 8.82 -1.64 4.58
CA ASP A 37 9.72 -2.75 4.27
C ASP A 37 11.07 -2.49 4.95
N LYS A 38 11.58 -3.49 5.66
CA LYS A 38 12.89 -3.40 6.33
C LYS A 38 13.78 -4.53 5.90
N SER A 39 15.07 -4.24 5.76
CA SER A 39 16.06 -5.25 5.48
C SER A 39 17.26 -5.17 6.41
N LYS A 40 17.85 -6.33 6.71
CA LYS A 40 19.13 -6.46 7.40
C LYS A 40 20.04 -7.34 6.56
N SER A 41 21.21 -6.81 6.21
CA SER A 41 22.23 -7.47 5.38
C SER A 41 23.46 -7.85 6.21
N GLY A 42 24.39 -8.59 5.61
CA GLY A 42 25.67 -8.96 6.25
C GLY A 42 25.51 -10.05 7.31
N LEU A 43 24.49 -10.90 7.15
CA LEU A 43 24.19 -11.99 8.07
C LEU A 43 24.90 -13.27 7.62
N LYS A 44 25.21 -14.15 8.56
CA LYS A 44 25.70 -15.51 8.31
C LYS A 44 24.76 -16.55 8.92
N ALA A 45 24.82 -17.77 8.42
CA ALA A 45 24.04 -18.88 8.96
C ALA A 45 24.36 -19.12 10.45
N GLY A 46 23.32 -19.15 11.28
CA GLY A 46 23.43 -19.23 12.75
C GLY A 46 23.26 -17.88 13.47
N ASP A 47 23.29 -16.76 12.76
CA ASP A 47 22.95 -15.47 13.36
C ASP A 47 21.47 -15.41 13.76
N SER A 48 21.20 -14.71 14.86
CA SER A 48 19.86 -14.23 15.21
C SER A 48 19.74 -12.75 14.82
N ALA A 49 18.62 -12.39 14.18
CA ALA A 49 18.36 -11.02 13.74
C ALA A 49 17.02 -10.54 14.30
N LEU A 50 17.06 -9.52 15.16
CA LEU A 50 15.88 -8.75 15.52
C LEU A 50 15.62 -7.68 14.45
N ILE A 51 14.43 -7.70 13.85
CA ILE A 51 13.96 -6.66 12.93
C ILE A 51 12.67 -6.10 13.53
N THR A 52 12.75 -4.90 14.11
CA THR A 52 11.58 -4.20 14.64
C THR A 52 10.93 -3.39 13.53
N LEU A 53 9.71 -3.77 13.18
CA LEU A 53 8.85 -2.97 12.32
C LEU A 53 8.15 -1.91 13.18
N VAL A 54 8.25 -0.65 12.76
CA VAL A 54 7.49 0.46 13.36
C VAL A 54 6.44 0.85 12.35
N ARG A 55 5.19 0.92 12.79
CA ARG A 55 4.07 1.30 11.92
C ARG A 55 4.19 2.80 11.66
N THR A 56 4.28 3.20 10.38
CA THR A 56 4.40 4.62 10.00
C THR A 56 3.10 5.19 9.46
N LEU A 57 2.08 4.33 9.29
CA LEU A 57 0.79 4.65 8.70
C LEU A 57 -0.37 4.46 9.69
N ASP A 58 -0.10 4.48 11.01
CA ASP A 58 -1.11 4.16 12.04
C ASP A 58 -2.40 4.97 11.89
N ASN A 59 -2.29 6.21 11.43
CA ASN A 59 -3.39 7.15 11.24
C ASN A 59 -3.62 7.52 9.77
N GLU A 60 -3.17 6.68 8.83
CA GLU A 60 -3.21 6.98 7.40
C GLU A 60 -3.72 5.81 6.55
N ILE A 61 -4.36 6.10 5.44
CA ILE A 61 -4.58 5.17 4.33
C ILE A 61 -3.92 5.79 3.10
N ASN A 62 -3.00 5.06 2.49
CA ASN A 62 -2.35 5.47 1.24
C ASN A 62 -2.79 4.55 0.12
N GLY A 63 -2.65 4.99 -1.12
CA GLY A 63 -2.87 4.09 -2.24
C GLY A 63 -2.66 4.70 -3.59
N THR A 64 -2.96 3.90 -4.61
CA THR A 64 -3.02 4.30 -6.02
C THR A 64 -4.40 3.98 -6.59
N VAL A 65 -4.81 4.74 -7.60
CA VAL A 65 -6.03 4.51 -8.37
C VAL A 65 -5.67 4.14 -9.81
N LYS A 66 -6.31 3.07 -10.30
CA LYS A 66 -6.26 2.59 -11.68
C LYS A 66 -7.67 2.51 -12.27
N ASP A 67 -7.77 2.66 -13.58
CA ASP A 67 -8.98 2.33 -14.32
C ASP A 67 -9.14 0.81 -14.53
N ALA A 68 -10.19 0.40 -15.24
CA ALA A 68 -10.47 -1.01 -15.49
C ALA A 68 -9.39 -1.72 -16.34
N ASN A 69 -8.56 -0.96 -17.07
CA ASN A 69 -7.45 -1.45 -17.90
C ASN A 69 -6.09 -1.37 -17.19
N ASP A 70 -6.08 -1.22 -15.86
CA ASP A 70 -4.86 -1.09 -15.04
C ASP A 70 -4.04 0.19 -15.33
N SER A 71 -4.63 1.18 -16.00
CA SER A 71 -3.96 2.45 -16.27
C SER A 71 -4.12 3.40 -15.09
N LEU A 72 -3.00 4.01 -14.67
CA LEU A 72 -3.00 5.04 -13.61
C LEU A 72 -3.73 6.30 -14.08
N LEU A 73 -4.30 7.04 -13.13
CA LEU A 73 -4.90 8.36 -13.39
C LEU A 73 -3.90 9.26 -14.14
N PRO A 74 -4.24 9.76 -15.35
CA PRO A 74 -3.31 10.54 -16.16
C PRO A 74 -2.92 11.88 -15.53
N ALA A 75 -1.76 12.38 -15.94
CA ALA A 75 -1.30 13.71 -15.55
C ALA A 75 -2.10 14.83 -16.23
N GLY A 76 -2.12 16.03 -15.64
CA GLY A 76 -2.62 17.24 -16.28
C GLY A 76 -3.96 17.78 -15.75
N GLY A 77 -4.64 17.03 -14.86
CA GLY A 77 -5.79 17.52 -14.12
C GLY A 77 -7.12 17.56 -14.88
N GLN A 78 -7.15 17.19 -16.17
CA GLN A 78 -8.42 17.07 -16.93
C GLN A 78 -9.28 15.90 -16.47
N LYS A 79 -8.67 14.91 -15.82
CA LYS A 79 -9.31 13.75 -15.19
C LYS A 79 -8.96 13.80 -13.71
N THR A 80 -9.95 13.61 -12.86
CA THR A 80 -9.74 13.65 -11.41
C THR A 80 -10.48 12.50 -10.74
N VAL A 81 -10.02 12.14 -9.54
CA VAL A 81 -10.74 11.24 -8.65
C VAL A 81 -10.75 11.90 -7.28
N THR A 82 -11.93 11.99 -6.69
CA THR A 82 -12.09 12.42 -5.29
C THR A 82 -12.48 11.21 -4.46
N VAL A 83 -11.76 10.99 -3.36
CA VAL A 83 -12.02 9.92 -2.40
C VAL A 83 -12.75 10.53 -1.21
N TYR A 84 -14.02 10.17 -1.03
CA TYR A 84 -14.80 10.54 0.15
C TYR A 84 -14.68 9.46 1.21
N VAL A 85 -14.39 9.87 2.44
CA VAL A 85 -14.07 9.00 3.57
C VAL A 85 -15.21 9.03 4.57
N TYR A 86 -15.74 7.86 4.92
CA TYR A 86 -16.79 7.67 5.91
C TYR A 86 -16.36 6.69 7.00
N SER A 87 -16.91 6.85 8.21
CA SER A 87 -16.74 5.91 9.31
C SER A 87 -18.08 5.71 10.01
N GLY A 88 -18.58 4.47 10.05
CA GLY A 88 -19.89 4.16 10.61
C GLY A 88 -21.03 4.96 9.96
N GLY A 89 -20.93 5.24 8.66
CA GLY A 89 -21.92 6.03 7.90
C GLY A 89 -21.80 7.55 8.06
N ALA A 90 -20.93 8.06 8.93
CA ALA A 90 -20.68 9.49 9.08
C ALA A 90 -19.57 9.97 8.14
N TYR A 91 -19.78 11.09 7.44
CA TYR A 91 -18.76 11.74 6.62
C TYR A 91 -17.60 12.23 7.49
N VAL A 92 -16.37 11.94 7.06
CA VAL A 92 -15.15 12.33 7.77
C VAL A 92 -14.43 13.44 7.01
N LYS A 93 -14.08 13.19 5.74
CA LYS A 93 -13.39 14.14 4.85
C LYS A 93 -13.40 13.67 3.40
N ALA A 94 -12.93 14.51 2.50
CA ALA A 94 -12.63 14.17 1.11
C ALA A 94 -11.17 14.50 0.81
N VAL A 95 -10.54 13.69 -0.05
CA VAL A 95 -9.19 13.96 -0.58
C VAL A 95 -9.18 13.78 -2.09
N SER A 96 -8.40 14.59 -2.80
CA SER A 96 -8.20 14.41 -4.23
C SER A 96 -7.01 13.49 -4.48
N VAL A 97 -7.12 12.64 -5.50
CA VAL A 97 -6.01 11.83 -6.02
C VAL A 97 -5.07 12.73 -6.83
N ASN A 98 -3.76 12.52 -6.70
CA ASN A 98 -2.75 13.28 -7.44
C ASN A 98 -2.90 13.09 -8.95
N THR A 99 -2.98 14.21 -9.67
CA THR A 99 -3.06 14.25 -11.14
C THR A 99 -1.69 14.49 -11.78
N ASP A 100 -0.65 13.90 -11.19
CA ASP A 100 0.75 13.94 -11.66
C ASP A 100 1.11 12.68 -12.48
N GLY A 101 0.12 11.83 -12.80
CA GLY A 101 0.32 10.55 -13.49
C GLY A 101 0.63 9.38 -12.55
N SER A 102 0.86 9.63 -11.25
CA SER A 102 1.11 8.55 -10.29
C SER A 102 -0.16 7.86 -9.80
N GLY A 103 -1.31 8.52 -9.94
CA GLY A 103 -2.59 8.08 -9.39
C GLY A 103 -2.58 7.92 -7.87
N LYS A 104 -1.61 8.51 -7.16
CA LYS A 104 -1.45 8.33 -5.72
C LYS A 104 -2.42 9.19 -4.92
N PHE A 105 -2.87 8.68 -3.80
CA PHE A 105 -3.57 9.45 -2.78
C PHE A 105 -3.07 9.09 -1.38
N LYS A 106 -3.32 10.01 -0.46
CA LYS A 106 -2.93 9.90 0.94
C LYS A 106 -4.01 10.52 1.82
N ILE A 107 -4.64 9.70 2.64
CA ILE A 107 -5.63 10.11 3.64
C ILE A 107 -4.94 10.08 5.00
N THR A 108 -4.84 11.23 5.67
CA THR A 108 -4.18 11.35 6.98
C THR A 108 -5.15 11.76 8.09
N GLY A 109 -4.70 11.65 9.34
CA GLY A 109 -5.47 12.08 10.51
C GLY A 109 -6.70 11.20 10.75
N LEU A 110 -6.58 9.91 10.44
CA LEU A 110 -7.58 8.89 10.73
C LEU A 110 -7.32 8.29 12.11
N LYS A 111 -8.36 7.72 12.73
CA LYS A 111 -8.21 6.97 13.98
C LYS A 111 -7.48 5.65 13.67
N PRO A 112 -6.41 5.30 14.41
CA PRO A 112 -5.74 4.03 14.21
C PRO A 112 -6.64 2.83 14.43
N ASP A 113 -6.28 1.74 13.75
CA ASP A 113 -6.94 0.45 13.83
C ASP A 113 -8.46 0.51 13.56
N THR A 114 -8.87 1.44 12.70
CA THR A 114 -10.28 1.70 12.38
C THR A 114 -10.53 1.45 10.90
N ASP A 115 -11.68 0.83 10.60
CA ASP A 115 -12.16 0.61 9.23
C ASP A 115 -12.92 1.85 8.74
N TYR A 116 -12.68 2.21 7.48
CA TYR A 116 -13.26 3.36 6.79
C TYR A 116 -13.84 2.93 5.45
N ASP A 117 -15.00 3.46 5.11
CA ASP A 117 -15.60 3.30 3.79
C ASP A 117 -15.11 4.43 2.89
N LEU A 118 -14.45 4.06 1.80
CA LEU A 118 -13.89 4.98 0.81
C LEU A 118 -14.73 4.93 -0.47
N TYR A 119 -15.26 6.08 -0.87
CA TYR A 119 -16.01 6.26 -2.10
C TYR A 119 -15.12 6.97 -3.12
N PHE A 120 -14.71 6.25 -4.15
CA PHE A 120 -13.91 6.75 -5.25
C PHE A 120 -14.83 7.30 -6.33
N MET A 121 -14.83 8.62 -6.48
CA MET A 121 -15.68 9.33 -7.43
C MET A 121 -14.82 9.88 -8.57
N PRO A 122 -14.82 9.24 -9.76
CA PRO A 122 -14.10 9.73 -10.91
C PRO A 122 -14.84 10.90 -11.56
N SER A 123 -14.08 11.81 -12.17
CA SER A 123 -14.59 12.89 -12.99
C SER A 123 -13.81 12.98 -14.29
N GLY A 124 -14.53 12.89 -15.40
CA GLY A 124 -13.98 12.71 -16.74
C GLY A 124 -13.66 11.25 -17.07
N GLY A 125 -13.29 11.02 -18.33
CA GLY A 125 -13.11 9.67 -18.87
C GLY A 125 -14.44 9.07 -19.30
N SER A 126 -14.42 7.82 -19.74
CA SER A 126 -15.60 7.16 -20.30
C SER A 126 -15.93 5.88 -19.55
N GLY A 127 -17.23 5.61 -19.37
CA GLY A 127 -17.72 4.33 -18.84
C GLY A 127 -17.56 4.12 -17.33
N PHE A 128 -17.10 5.11 -16.57
CA PHE A 128 -17.08 5.04 -15.11
C PHE A 128 -18.50 5.03 -14.51
N LYS A 129 -18.66 4.42 -13.34
CA LYS A 129 -19.80 4.68 -12.46
C LYS A 129 -19.62 6.04 -11.78
N ASP A 130 -20.71 6.61 -11.25
CA ASP A 130 -20.65 7.83 -10.44
C ASP A 130 -19.67 7.69 -9.26
N TYR A 131 -19.62 6.49 -8.68
CA TYR A 131 -18.64 6.11 -7.67
C TYR A 131 -18.48 4.59 -7.58
N GLU A 132 -17.38 4.18 -6.97
CA GLU A 132 -17.18 2.82 -6.48
C GLU A 132 -16.68 2.86 -5.05
N LEU A 133 -17.08 1.89 -4.23
CA LEU A 133 -16.82 1.89 -2.79
C LEU A 133 -15.93 0.71 -2.38
N GLY A 134 -15.12 0.92 -1.35
CA GLY A 134 -14.39 -0.14 -0.67
C GLY A 134 -14.13 0.20 0.79
N THR A 135 -14.11 -0.83 1.64
CA THR A 135 -13.82 -0.68 3.07
C THR A 135 -12.35 -1.02 3.33
N TYR A 136 -11.64 -0.09 3.95
CA TYR A 136 -10.20 -0.18 4.19
C TYR A 136 -9.87 0.21 5.63
N ARG A 137 -8.87 -0.46 6.19
CA ARG A 137 -8.37 -0.17 7.54
C ARG A 137 -7.21 0.80 7.45
N THR A 138 -7.07 1.66 8.45
CA THR A 138 -5.83 2.45 8.61
C THR A 138 -4.59 1.57 8.59
N SER A 139 -3.50 2.17 8.13
CA SER A 139 -2.21 1.51 7.90
C SER A 139 -2.23 0.55 6.73
N GLN A 140 -2.98 0.86 5.68
CA GLN A 140 -2.91 0.14 4.42
C GLN A 140 -2.30 1.01 3.33
N ASN A 141 -1.59 0.36 2.40
CA ASN A 141 -1.26 0.91 1.10
C ASN A 141 -2.06 0.14 0.05
N ILE A 142 -3.10 0.78 -0.50
CA ILE A 142 -4.13 0.12 -1.31
C ILE A 142 -3.92 0.37 -2.80
N GLU A 143 -4.10 -0.66 -3.61
CA GLU A 143 -4.24 -0.50 -5.07
C GLU A 143 -5.73 -0.58 -5.39
N PHE A 144 -6.35 0.57 -5.60
CA PHE A 144 -7.75 0.64 -6.01
C PHE A 144 -7.85 0.58 -7.52
N LYS A 145 -8.72 -0.31 -8.03
CA LYS A 145 -9.01 -0.48 -9.45
C LYS A 145 -10.51 -0.34 -9.66
N PHE A 146 -10.92 0.59 -10.51
CA PHE A 146 -12.32 0.68 -10.92
C PHE A 146 -12.75 -0.58 -11.66
N SER A 147 -13.95 -1.07 -11.37
CA SER A 147 -14.56 -2.22 -12.05
C SER A 147 -14.87 -1.96 -13.52
N GLN A 148 -15.12 -0.70 -13.86
CA GLN A 148 -15.40 -0.23 -15.22
C GLN A 148 -14.92 1.19 -15.45
N GLY A 149 -14.88 1.58 -16.71
CA GLY A 149 -14.43 2.88 -17.15
C GLY A 149 -12.93 2.93 -17.42
N PHE A 150 -12.54 3.88 -18.26
CA PHE A 150 -11.18 4.05 -18.73
C PHE A 150 -10.85 5.53 -18.88
N TRP A 151 -9.57 5.85 -18.69
CA TRP A 151 -9.07 7.18 -18.97
C TRP A 151 -8.98 7.36 -20.49
N ASP A 152 -9.88 8.15 -21.08
CA ASP A 152 -9.79 8.47 -22.50
C ASP A 152 -8.47 9.16 -22.82
N ALA A 153 -7.92 8.87 -24.01
CA ALA A 153 -6.82 9.64 -24.55
C ALA A 153 -7.22 11.12 -24.66
N PRO A 154 -6.29 12.06 -24.37
CA PRO A 154 -6.55 13.49 -24.52
C PRO A 154 -6.88 13.87 -25.97
#